data_AF-A0AA97EYS3-F1
#
_entry.id   AF-A0AA97EYS3-F1
#
_cell.length_a   1.000
_cell.length_b   1.000
_cell.length_c   1.000
_cell.angle_alpha   90.00
_cell.angle_beta   90.00
_cell.angle_gamma   90.00
#
_symmetry.space_group_name_H-M   'P 1'
#
loop_
_entity.id
_entity.type
_entity.pdbx_description
1 polymer ?
#
loop_
_entity_poly.entity_id
_entity_poly.type
_entity_poly.pdbx_seq_one_letter_code
_entity_poly.pdbx_strand_id
1 'polypeptide(L)'
;MNNAPLVSDSLSTWLEYWSHVHVTGIDLGLERVIPIAEKLAVTRPDAKVITVAGTNGKGSTTTTLAAILNAQGYRVGLYQSPHIYHFNERVKLNGLEVDDQTLIDAFVQVDQARRDCQLTLSFFEATTLAAFVIFKAQQCDVWVLEVGLGGRLDVVNVVDPDIAVITNIGLDHTDWLGDTIEKIAYEKAGIIRPDIPVIFGGQQMLPQAIQDKAMQCHASLYALNRDYFYQLAADGQGWIFAAPGVTLRLPLGTLALENISTAVAALLLSDLTISQQAIAQGIVEAKLAGRFEIRQVQGKTVIFDAGHNPHGVDFLLNQLLNYLKHHKHYTEVVSVFSMLTDKDISSVVNVLKGTVKHWKIAALTVPRAADIVQLNDALDGEHVQHYNSVQMAFESALNETNNNQLILVCGSFHTLEAVWEYLETCQ
;
A
#
# COMPACT_ATOMS: atom_id res chain seq x y z
N MET A 1 11.54 9.95 27.23
CA MET A 1 10.42 10.90 27.40
C MET A 1 9.29 10.14 28.09
N ASN A 2 9.06 10.34 29.39
CA ASN A 2 8.16 9.44 30.16
C ASN A 2 6.74 9.95 30.36
N ASN A 3 6.45 11.21 29.99
CA ASN A 3 5.10 11.76 30.06
C ASN A 3 4.44 11.67 28.68
N ALA A 4 3.18 11.25 28.64
CA ALA A 4 2.40 11.32 27.40
C ALA A 4 2.20 12.79 26.99
N PRO A 5 2.16 13.09 25.69
CA PRO A 5 1.77 14.40 25.19
C PRO A 5 0.33 14.75 25.60
N LEU A 6 -0.01 16.03 25.53
CA LEU A 6 -1.34 16.55 25.77
C LEU A 6 -2.19 16.47 24.49
N VAL A 7 -3.52 16.50 24.66
CA VAL A 7 -4.48 16.55 23.53
C VAL A 7 -4.33 17.82 22.68
N SER A 8 -3.71 18.88 23.23
CA SER A 8 -3.43 20.14 22.55
C SER A 8 -2.06 20.17 21.85
N ASP A 9 -1.23 19.14 22.01
CA ASP A 9 0.08 19.05 21.35
C ASP A 9 -0.09 18.63 19.88
N SER A 10 0.89 18.93 19.04
CA SER A 10 0.82 18.61 17.62
C SER A 10 0.86 17.11 17.34
N LEU A 11 0.34 16.73 16.16
CA LEU A 11 0.42 15.34 15.68
C LEU A 11 1.87 14.84 15.65
N SER A 12 2.81 15.69 15.22
CA SER A 12 4.25 15.36 15.21
C SER A 12 4.79 14.99 16.59
N THR A 13 4.38 15.69 17.66
CA THR A 13 4.76 15.34 19.04
C THR A 13 4.20 13.99 19.47
N TRP A 14 2.96 13.67 19.07
CA TRP A 14 2.37 12.35 19.32
C TRP A 14 3.07 11.22 18.56
N LEU A 15 3.45 11.46 17.30
CA LEU A 15 4.18 10.48 16.50
C LEU A 15 5.59 10.23 17.04
N GLU A 16 6.30 11.29 17.45
CA GLU A 16 7.60 11.17 18.13
C GLU A 16 7.46 10.45 19.47
N TYR A 17 6.39 10.70 20.21
CA TYR A 17 6.13 9.96 21.44
C TYR A 17 5.99 8.46 21.16
N TRP A 18 5.12 8.07 20.23
CA TRP A 18 4.88 6.66 19.90
C TRP A 18 6.11 5.94 19.35
N SER A 19 7.04 6.64 18.69
CA SER A 19 8.28 6.04 18.21
C SER A 19 9.26 5.65 19.32
N HIS A 20 9.07 6.19 20.54
CA HIS A 20 9.93 5.92 21.70
C HIS A 20 9.26 5.10 22.81
N VAL A 21 7.95 4.81 22.72
CA VAL A 21 7.22 4.05 23.76
C VAL A 21 7.69 2.60 23.87
N HIS A 22 8.04 1.97 22.74
CA HIS A 22 8.50 0.58 22.69
C HIS A 22 9.94 0.52 22.18
N VAL A 23 10.72 -0.43 22.72
CA VAL A 23 12.17 -0.50 22.51
C VAL A 23 12.51 -0.92 21.08
N THR A 24 11.68 -1.77 20.46
CA THR A 24 11.86 -2.26 19.10
C THR A 24 10.88 -1.60 18.13
N GLY A 25 11.36 -1.29 16.92
CA GLY A 25 10.51 -0.68 15.89
C GLY A 25 9.48 -1.65 15.29
N ILE A 26 9.84 -2.94 15.18
CA ILE A 26 8.95 -4.03 14.74
C ILE A 26 9.00 -5.10 15.83
N ASP A 27 7.84 -5.43 16.38
CA ASP A 27 7.66 -6.56 17.29
C ASP A 27 6.38 -7.30 16.89
N LEU A 28 6.55 -8.42 16.17
CA LEU A 28 5.43 -9.22 15.68
C LEU A 28 4.87 -10.07 16.80
N GLY A 29 3.58 -9.88 17.09
CA GLY A 29 2.88 -10.65 18.10
C GLY A 29 1.57 -9.97 18.46
N LEU A 30 0.53 -10.77 18.73
CA LEU A 30 -0.78 -10.24 19.09
C LEU A 30 -1.01 -10.18 20.60
N GLU A 31 -0.16 -10.83 21.39
CA GLU A 31 -0.33 -11.01 22.84
C GLU A 31 -0.40 -9.69 23.61
N ARG A 32 0.38 -8.68 23.19
CA ARG A 32 0.40 -7.34 23.82
C ARG A 32 -0.78 -6.48 23.38
N VAL A 33 -1.16 -6.58 22.11
CA VAL A 33 -2.14 -5.66 21.50
C VAL A 33 -3.58 -6.13 21.68
N ILE A 34 -3.85 -7.44 21.77
CA ILE A 34 -5.21 -7.98 21.97
C ILE A 34 -5.88 -7.43 23.24
N PRO A 35 -5.26 -7.46 24.44
CA PRO A 35 -5.92 -6.94 25.65
C PRO A 35 -6.30 -5.46 25.56
N ILE A 36 -5.49 -4.68 24.83
CA ILE A 36 -5.72 -3.25 24.63
C ILE A 36 -6.84 -3.04 23.60
N ALA A 37 -6.83 -3.81 22.50
CA ALA A 37 -7.89 -3.80 21.49
C ALA A 37 -9.25 -4.21 22.07
N GLU A 38 -9.27 -5.20 22.96
CA GLU A 38 -10.46 -5.63 23.71
C GLU A 38 -10.95 -4.52 24.64
N LYS A 39 -10.04 -3.85 25.35
CA LYS A 39 -10.39 -2.71 26.22
C LYS A 39 -10.95 -1.52 25.44
N LEU A 40 -10.43 -1.24 24.24
CA LEU A 40 -10.97 -0.26 23.30
C LEU A 40 -12.26 -0.75 22.63
N ALA A 41 -12.59 -2.04 22.79
CA ALA A 41 -13.70 -2.74 22.18
C ALA A 41 -13.72 -2.55 20.65
N VAL A 42 -12.58 -2.81 20.01
CA VAL A 42 -12.40 -2.71 18.55
C VAL A 42 -12.15 -4.06 17.86
N THR A 43 -12.01 -5.16 18.61
CA THR A 43 -11.75 -6.51 18.05
C THR A 43 -12.94 -7.10 17.29
N ARG A 44 -14.16 -6.65 17.61
CA ARG A 44 -15.42 -7.07 16.98
C ARG A 44 -16.27 -5.85 16.66
N PRO A 45 -15.94 -5.10 15.60
CA PRO A 45 -16.71 -3.93 15.21
C PRO A 45 -18.11 -4.34 14.74
N ASP A 46 -19.09 -3.46 14.94
CA ASP A 46 -20.43 -3.58 14.34
C ASP A 46 -20.39 -3.04 12.90
N ALA A 47 -19.55 -3.69 12.07
CA ALA A 47 -19.23 -3.30 10.72
C ALA A 47 -18.77 -4.52 9.93
N LYS A 48 -18.88 -4.47 8.60
CA LYS A 48 -18.24 -5.47 7.73
C LYS A 48 -16.75 -5.20 7.64
N VAL A 49 -15.92 -6.23 7.77
CA VAL A 49 -14.45 -6.09 7.76
C VAL A 49 -13.84 -6.81 6.57
N ILE A 50 -13.10 -6.07 5.74
CA ILE A 50 -12.32 -6.60 4.62
C ILE A 50 -10.85 -6.43 4.95
N THR A 51 -10.13 -7.54 5.16
CA THR A 51 -8.70 -7.51 5.45
C THR A 51 -7.90 -7.93 4.22
N VAL A 52 -6.93 -7.10 3.83
CA VAL A 52 -6.12 -7.28 2.63
C VAL A 52 -4.66 -7.49 3.00
N ALA A 53 -4.18 -8.72 2.77
CA ALA A 53 -2.77 -9.09 2.83
C ALA A 53 -2.19 -9.26 1.42
N GLY A 54 -0.86 -9.36 1.35
CA GLY A 54 -0.13 -9.58 0.10
C GLY A 54 1.29 -9.04 0.16
N THR A 55 2.11 -9.40 -0.82
CA THR A 55 3.45 -8.81 -0.96
C THR A 55 3.32 -7.42 -1.58
N ASN A 56 2.77 -7.32 -2.79
CA ASN A 56 2.52 -6.07 -3.51
C ASN A 56 1.02 -5.87 -3.79
N GLY A 57 0.60 -4.65 -4.11
CA GLY A 57 -0.77 -4.37 -4.57
C GLY A 57 -1.85 -4.22 -3.48
N LYS A 58 -1.48 -4.39 -2.19
CA LYS A 58 -2.38 -4.21 -1.03
C LYS A 58 -3.08 -2.84 -1.04
N GLY A 59 -2.30 -1.75 -0.93
CA GLY A 59 -2.81 -0.38 -1.01
C GLY A 59 -3.70 -0.10 -2.22
N SER A 60 -3.32 -0.55 -3.43
CA SER A 60 -4.14 -0.34 -4.64
C SER A 60 -5.47 -1.11 -4.56
N THR A 61 -5.46 -2.31 -3.99
CA THR A 61 -6.66 -3.13 -3.79
C THR A 61 -7.57 -2.51 -2.73
N THR A 62 -7.04 -2.10 -1.58
CA THR A 62 -7.81 -1.43 -0.51
C THR A 62 -8.38 -0.09 -0.96
N THR A 63 -7.63 0.68 -1.74
CA THR A 63 -8.11 1.93 -2.35
C THR A 63 -9.29 1.66 -3.29
N THR A 64 -9.19 0.63 -4.13
CA THR A 64 -10.26 0.28 -5.08
C THR A 64 -11.51 -0.22 -4.34
N LEU A 65 -11.35 -1.08 -3.33
CA LEU A 65 -12.43 -1.54 -2.46
C LEU A 65 -13.16 -0.36 -1.83
N ALA A 66 -12.42 0.53 -1.18
CA ALA A 66 -12.99 1.68 -0.49
C ALA A 66 -13.70 2.64 -1.46
N ALA A 67 -13.12 2.92 -2.62
CA ALA A 67 -13.74 3.79 -3.63
C ALA A 67 -15.07 3.24 -4.14
N ILE A 68 -15.14 1.93 -4.45
CA ILE A 68 -16.39 1.28 -4.90
C ILE A 68 -17.44 1.31 -3.78
N LEU A 69 -17.04 1.01 -2.55
CA LEU A 69 -17.95 1.00 -1.41
C LEU A 69 -18.48 2.41 -1.06
N ASN A 70 -17.63 3.43 -1.14
CA ASN A 70 -18.02 4.84 -1.00
C ASN A 70 -19.01 5.25 -2.11
N ALA A 71 -18.73 4.88 -3.37
CA ALA A 71 -19.62 5.16 -4.49
C ALA A 71 -20.98 4.45 -4.36
N GLN A 72 -21.02 3.30 -3.69
CA GLN A 72 -22.28 2.61 -3.36
C GLN A 72 -23.05 3.29 -2.21
N GLY A 73 -22.38 4.13 -1.40
CA GLY A 73 -22.97 4.87 -0.30
C GLY A 73 -22.74 4.29 1.10
N TYR A 74 -21.83 3.30 1.25
CA TYR A 74 -21.41 2.85 2.58
C TYR A 74 -20.51 3.89 3.24
N ARG A 75 -20.56 3.98 4.57
CA ARG A 75 -19.57 4.72 5.36
C ARG A 75 -18.32 3.87 5.52
N VAL A 76 -17.27 4.18 4.78
CA VAL A 76 -16.06 3.35 4.74
C VAL A 76 -14.94 3.96 5.58
N GLY A 77 -14.40 3.16 6.50
CA GLY A 77 -13.10 3.40 7.11
C GLY A 77 -12.02 2.64 6.34
N LEU A 78 -11.02 3.34 5.82
CA LEU A 78 -9.89 2.76 5.08
C LEU A 78 -8.60 2.96 5.87
N TYR A 79 -7.93 1.85 6.20
CA TYR A 79 -6.61 1.85 6.83
C TYR A 79 -5.55 1.37 5.83
N GLN A 80 -4.47 2.13 5.69
CA GLN A 80 -3.36 1.88 4.76
C GLN A 80 -2.00 2.15 5.41
N SER A 81 -0.96 1.49 4.89
CA SER A 81 0.42 1.76 5.31
C SER A 81 1.45 1.33 4.25
N PRO A 82 2.65 1.96 4.20
CA PRO A 82 3.02 3.20 4.88
C PRO A 82 2.33 4.44 4.25
N HIS A 83 2.66 5.63 4.74
CA HIS A 83 2.31 6.91 4.08
C HIS A 83 3.50 7.41 3.25
N ILE A 84 3.27 8.36 2.35
CA ILE A 84 4.33 9.05 1.60
C ILE A 84 4.84 10.26 2.37
N TYR A 85 3.97 11.19 2.76
CA TYR A 85 4.39 12.45 3.37
C TYR A 85 3.58 12.77 4.64
N HIS A 86 2.25 12.77 4.55
CA HIS A 86 1.38 13.04 5.69
C HIS A 86 0.99 11.75 6.39
N PHE A 87 1.10 11.71 7.72
CA PHE A 87 0.69 10.53 8.48
C PHE A 87 -0.80 10.18 8.28
N ASN A 88 -1.61 11.21 8.07
CA ASN A 88 -3.06 11.17 7.87
C ASN A 88 -3.46 10.32 6.66
N GLU A 89 -2.57 10.14 5.67
CA GLU A 89 -2.77 9.26 4.52
C GLU A 89 -3.16 7.83 4.92
N ARG A 90 -2.74 7.38 6.11
CA ARG A 90 -3.01 6.03 6.63
C ARG A 90 -4.46 5.79 7.03
N VAL A 91 -5.24 6.84 7.29
CA VAL A 91 -6.60 6.71 7.83
C VAL A 91 -7.54 7.60 7.04
N LYS A 92 -8.45 6.99 6.30
CA LYS A 92 -9.47 7.71 5.50
C LYS A 92 -10.88 7.35 5.93
N LEU A 93 -11.74 8.35 5.97
CA LEU A 93 -13.18 8.23 6.18
C LEU A 93 -13.90 8.73 4.93
N ASN A 94 -14.73 7.88 4.32
CA ASN A 94 -15.48 8.24 3.11
C ASN A 94 -14.59 8.78 1.97
N GLY A 95 -13.37 8.27 1.86
CA GLY A 95 -12.39 8.66 0.83
C GLY A 95 -11.54 9.88 1.17
N LEU A 96 -11.77 10.53 2.32
CA LEU A 96 -11.00 11.70 2.77
C LEU A 96 -10.08 11.34 3.93
N GLU A 97 -8.88 11.89 3.93
CA GLU A 97 -7.93 11.77 5.04
C GLU A 97 -8.51 12.43 6.29
N VAL A 98 -8.30 11.80 7.44
CA VAL A 98 -8.70 12.38 8.73
C VAL A 98 -7.80 13.57 9.07
N ASP A 99 -8.31 14.52 9.86
CA ASP A 99 -7.49 15.61 10.37
C ASP A 99 -6.60 15.19 11.55
N ASP A 100 -5.62 16.03 11.88
CA ASP A 100 -4.68 15.80 12.97
C ASP A 100 -5.38 15.62 14.32
N GLN A 101 -6.43 16.40 14.58
CA GLN A 101 -7.14 16.35 15.86
C GLN A 101 -7.84 15.00 16.06
N THR A 102 -8.45 14.46 15.00
CA THR A 102 -9.09 13.15 15.01
C THR A 102 -8.08 12.04 15.36
N LEU A 103 -6.86 12.13 14.84
CA LEU A 103 -5.77 11.20 15.17
C LEU A 103 -5.28 11.38 16.61
N ILE A 104 -5.07 12.61 17.05
CA ILE A 104 -4.63 12.93 18.41
C ILE A 104 -5.64 12.41 19.44
N ASP A 105 -6.93 12.65 19.24
CA ASP A 105 -8.00 12.19 20.12
C ASP A 105 -8.04 10.65 20.23
N ALA A 106 -7.75 9.95 19.12
CA ALA A 106 -7.62 8.50 19.11
C ALA A 106 -6.34 8.02 19.82
N PHE A 107 -5.21 8.71 19.63
CA PHE A 107 -3.96 8.40 20.33
C PHE A 107 -4.08 8.55 21.84
N VAL A 108 -4.78 9.58 22.33
CA VAL A 108 -5.07 9.74 23.76
C VAL A 108 -5.82 8.52 24.31
N GLN A 109 -6.83 8.04 23.60
CA GLN A 109 -7.60 6.85 24.00
C GLN A 109 -6.75 5.58 24.00
N VAL A 110 -5.95 5.37 22.95
CA VAL A 110 -5.03 4.22 22.86
C VAL A 110 -3.99 4.26 23.98
N ASP A 111 -3.43 5.44 24.26
CA ASP A 111 -2.44 5.66 25.32
C ASP A 111 -3.02 5.34 26.71
N GLN A 112 -4.23 5.82 26.98
CA GLN A 112 -4.93 5.52 28.23
C GLN A 112 -5.21 4.01 28.36
N ALA A 113 -5.72 3.37 27.29
CA ALA A 113 -6.04 1.95 27.30
C ALA A 113 -4.80 1.09 27.58
N ARG A 114 -3.66 1.36 26.92
CA ARG A 114 -2.43 0.60 27.18
C ARG A 114 -1.88 0.80 28.59
N ARG A 115 -2.00 2.01 29.16
CA ARG A 115 -1.54 2.32 30.53
C ARG A 115 -2.37 1.59 31.56
N ASP A 116 -3.68 1.55 31.37
CA ASP A 116 -4.59 0.80 32.24
C ASP A 116 -4.30 -0.71 32.18
N CYS A 117 -3.95 -1.23 31.00
CA CYS A 117 -3.51 -2.62 30.83
C CYS A 117 -2.09 -2.87 31.32
N GLN A 118 -1.32 -1.83 31.65
CA GLN A 118 0.11 -1.90 32.01
C GLN A 118 0.98 -2.56 30.92
N LEU A 119 0.65 -2.30 29.65
CA LEU A 119 1.32 -2.86 28.49
C LEU A 119 1.95 -1.75 27.62
N THR A 120 2.92 -2.15 26.79
CA THR A 120 3.53 -1.27 25.78
C THR A 120 3.05 -1.66 24.39
N LEU A 121 2.98 -0.66 23.51
CA LEU A 121 2.67 -0.82 22.10
C LEU A 121 3.81 -0.25 21.28
N SER A 122 4.20 -0.98 20.25
CA SER A 122 5.01 -0.43 19.15
C SER A 122 4.25 0.68 18.43
N PHE A 123 5.00 1.49 17.68
CA PHE A 123 4.42 2.55 16.85
C PHE A 123 3.33 2.02 15.92
N PHE A 124 3.57 0.87 15.27
CA PHE A 124 2.61 0.28 14.33
C PHE A 124 1.33 -0.23 15.04
N GLU A 125 1.47 -0.87 16.21
CA GLU A 125 0.30 -1.32 16.98
C GLU A 125 -0.55 -0.14 17.47
N ALA A 126 0.09 0.90 18.03
CA ALA A 126 -0.62 2.07 18.55
C ALA A 126 -1.37 2.83 17.43
N THR A 127 -0.71 3.00 16.29
CA THR A 127 -1.30 3.72 15.15
C THR A 127 -2.41 2.95 14.45
N THR A 128 -2.31 1.61 14.38
CA THR A 128 -3.40 0.77 13.87
C THR A 128 -4.62 0.82 14.78
N LEU A 129 -4.42 0.71 16.11
CA LEU A 129 -5.53 0.81 17.06
C LEU A 129 -6.21 2.18 17.04
N ALA A 130 -5.45 3.26 16.80
CA ALA A 130 -6.03 4.59 16.63
C ALA A 130 -6.97 4.66 15.43
N ALA A 131 -6.60 4.06 14.29
CA ALA A 131 -7.48 3.95 13.12
C ALA A 131 -8.79 3.22 13.46
N PHE A 132 -8.72 2.12 14.22
CA PHE A 132 -9.90 1.35 14.63
C PHE A 132 -10.81 2.12 15.60
N VAL A 133 -10.21 2.87 16.54
CA VAL A 133 -10.94 3.77 17.42
C VAL A 133 -11.70 4.81 16.61
N ILE A 134 -11.07 5.38 15.58
CA ILE A 134 -11.70 6.35 14.68
C ILE A 134 -12.86 5.71 13.91
N PHE A 135 -12.65 4.56 13.27
CA PHE A 135 -13.71 3.90 12.48
C PHE A 135 -14.91 3.50 13.35
N LYS A 136 -14.65 3.04 14.58
CA LYS A 136 -15.70 2.75 15.55
C LYS A 136 -16.46 4.00 15.97
N ALA A 137 -15.75 5.09 16.30
CA ALA A 137 -16.37 6.35 16.72
C ALA A 137 -17.24 6.95 15.61
N GLN A 138 -16.82 6.80 14.35
CA GLN A 138 -17.55 7.27 13.16
C GLN A 138 -18.62 6.29 12.68
N GLN A 139 -18.78 5.15 13.38
CA GLN A 139 -19.75 4.12 13.07
C GLN A 139 -19.67 3.66 11.60
N CYS A 140 -18.47 3.47 11.07
CA CYS A 140 -18.29 3.02 9.67
C CYS A 140 -19.02 1.70 9.43
N ASP A 141 -19.73 1.58 8.30
CA ASP A 141 -20.45 0.38 7.89
C ASP A 141 -19.48 -0.71 7.39
N VAL A 142 -18.36 -0.30 6.78
CA VAL A 142 -17.31 -1.19 6.28
C VAL A 142 -15.93 -0.69 6.66
N TRP A 143 -15.09 -1.59 7.18
CA TRP A 143 -13.68 -1.35 7.48
C TRP A 143 -12.85 -2.08 6.42
N VAL A 144 -12.03 -1.34 5.67
CA VAL A 144 -11.10 -1.89 4.69
C VAL A 144 -9.68 -1.75 5.25
N LEU A 145 -9.08 -2.87 5.61
CA LEU A 145 -7.86 -2.90 6.41
C LEU A 145 -6.69 -3.49 5.62
N GLU A 146 -5.67 -2.67 5.34
CA GLU A 146 -4.40 -3.15 4.81
C GLU A 146 -3.52 -3.72 5.91
N VAL A 147 -3.12 -4.98 5.77
CA VAL A 147 -2.08 -5.61 6.61
C VAL A 147 -0.75 -4.92 6.38
N GLY A 148 -0.04 -4.57 7.45
CA GLY A 148 1.30 -3.99 7.37
C GLY A 148 2.36 -5.00 6.92
N LEU A 149 2.52 -6.08 7.69
CA LEU A 149 3.55 -7.09 7.46
C LEU A 149 3.02 -8.51 7.72
N GLY A 150 3.19 -9.40 6.73
CA GLY A 150 2.75 -10.79 6.85
C GLY A 150 1.23 -10.92 6.83
N GLY A 151 0.64 -11.12 8.01
CA GLY A 151 -0.80 -11.32 8.21
C GLY A 151 -1.09 -11.94 9.57
N ARG A 152 -0.60 -13.15 9.83
CA ARG A 152 -0.87 -13.94 11.05
C ARG A 152 -0.59 -13.19 12.35
N LEU A 153 0.51 -12.46 12.41
CA LEU A 153 0.97 -11.71 13.59
C LEU A 153 0.87 -10.19 13.43
N ASP A 154 0.20 -9.72 12.37
CA ASP A 154 0.00 -8.29 12.14
C ASP A 154 -1.13 -7.76 13.04
N VAL A 155 -0.98 -6.56 13.60
CA VAL A 155 -2.00 -5.95 14.47
C VAL A 155 -3.36 -5.82 13.79
N VAL A 156 -3.44 -5.70 12.46
CA VAL A 156 -4.73 -5.72 11.76
C VAL A 156 -5.51 -7.01 12.01
N ASN A 157 -4.79 -8.11 12.24
CA ASN A 157 -5.36 -9.43 12.48
C ASN A 157 -5.94 -9.62 13.90
N VAL A 158 -5.95 -8.58 14.75
CA VAL A 158 -6.74 -8.58 16.00
C VAL A 158 -8.24 -8.48 15.74
N VAL A 159 -8.63 -8.05 14.53
CA VAL A 159 -10.02 -7.99 14.07
C VAL A 159 -10.28 -9.20 13.18
N ASP A 160 -11.40 -9.88 13.41
CA ASP A 160 -11.84 -10.99 12.57
C ASP A 160 -12.48 -10.43 11.28
N PRO A 161 -11.91 -10.71 10.08
CA PRO A 161 -12.51 -10.26 8.83
C PRO A 161 -13.75 -11.06 8.44
N ASP A 162 -14.70 -10.40 7.77
CA ASP A 162 -15.77 -11.03 7.00
C ASP A 162 -15.29 -11.46 5.61
N ILE A 163 -14.24 -10.82 5.08
CA ILE A 163 -13.64 -11.12 3.77
C ILE A 163 -12.12 -11.03 3.90
N ALA A 164 -11.43 -12.09 3.50
CA ALA A 164 -9.96 -12.09 3.42
C ALA A 164 -9.51 -11.97 1.96
N VAL A 165 -8.60 -11.04 1.69
CA VAL A 165 -8.01 -10.84 0.36
C VAL A 165 -6.49 -11.02 0.45
N ILE A 166 -5.93 -11.84 -0.43
CA ILE A 166 -4.50 -12.03 -0.59
C ILE A 166 -4.13 -11.64 -2.03
N THR A 167 -3.51 -10.47 -2.21
CA THR A 167 -3.26 -9.90 -3.55
C THR A 167 -2.24 -10.72 -4.34
N ASN A 168 -1.06 -10.95 -3.80
CA ASN A 168 -0.05 -11.84 -4.37
C ASN A 168 0.96 -12.29 -3.30
N ILE A 169 1.82 -13.24 -3.67
CA ILE A 169 2.94 -13.73 -2.87
C ILE A 169 4.22 -13.62 -3.70
N GLY A 170 5.16 -12.85 -3.16
CA GLY A 170 6.52 -12.73 -3.66
C GLY A 170 7.49 -12.64 -2.48
N LEU A 171 8.78 -12.84 -2.77
CA LEU A 171 9.85 -12.72 -1.79
C LEU A 171 10.02 -11.25 -1.38
N ASP A 172 9.67 -10.93 -0.14
CA ASP A 172 9.95 -9.67 0.54
C ASP A 172 9.90 -9.92 2.06
N HIS A 173 10.63 -9.12 2.83
CA HIS A 173 10.72 -9.25 4.29
C HIS A 173 11.09 -10.68 4.76
N THR A 174 12.05 -11.31 4.09
CA THR A 174 12.45 -12.71 4.33
C THR A 174 12.95 -12.96 5.75
N ASP A 175 13.52 -11.94 6.39
CA ASP A 175 13.97 -12.01 7.79
C ASP A 175 12.84 -12.30 8.78
N TRP A 176 11.61 -11.92 8.44
CA TRP A 176 10.43 -12.05 9.29
C TRP A 176 9.47 -13.14 8.83
N LEU A 177 9.29 -13.27 7.51
CA LEU A 177 8.24 -14.11 6.92
C LEU A 177 8.77 -15.44 6.37
N GLY A 178 10.09 -15.62 6.37
CA GLY A 178 10.77 -16.77 5.78
C GLY A 178 11.23 -16.52 4.34
N ASP A 179 12.09 -17.42 3.89
CA ASP A 179 12.87 -17.35 2.65
C ASP A 179 12.22 -18.08 1.46
N THR A 180 10.97 -18.53 1.58
CA THR A 180 10.24 -19.22 0.51
C THR A 180 8.83 -18.68 0.33
N ILE A 181 8.30 -18.84 -0.89
CA ILE A 181 6.92 -18.47 -1.24
C ILE A 181 5.91 -19.13 -0.29
N GLU A 182 6.09 -20.40 0.06
CA GLU A 182 5.17 -21.12 0.96
C GLU A 182 5.23 -20.61 2.41
N LYS A 183 6.41 -20.27 2.93
CA LYS A 183 6.53 -19.68 4.27
C LYS A 183 5.85 -18.30 4.33
N ILE A 184 6.08 -17.47 3.32
CA ILE A 184 5.42 -16.17 3.22
C ILE A 184 3.91 -16.35 3.08
N ALA A 185 3.46 -17.28 2.23
CA ALA A 185 2.05 -17.58 2.03
C ALA A 185 1.37 -18.05 3.32
N TYR A 186 2.04 -18.88 4.13
CA TYR A 186 1.56 -19.30 5.44
C TYR A 186 1.31 -18.11 6.38
N GLU A 187 2.25 -17.18 6.46
CA GLU A 187 2.08 -15.96 7.27
C GLU A 187 0.92 -15.10 6.77
N LYS A 188 0.77 -14.91 5.45
CA LYS A 188 -0.35 -14.11 4.91
C LYS A 188 -1.69 -14.80 5.05
N ALA A 189 -1.75 -16.13 4.91
CA ALA A 189 -2.95 -16.93 5.12
C ALA A 189 -3.50 -16.86 6.55
N GLY A 190 -2.71 -16.35 7.51
CA GLY A 190 -3.14 -16.13 8.89
C GLY A 190 -4.34 -15.19 9.06
N ILE A 191 -4.70 -14.40 8.05
CA ILE A 191 -5.92 -13.57 8.08
C ILE A 191 -7.20 -14.36 7.79
N ILE A 192 -7.11 -15.58 7.27
CA ILE A 192 -8.28 -16.41 6.94
C ILE A 192 -9.01 -16.85 8.21
N ARG A 193 -10.33 -16.69 8.22
CA ARG A 193 -11.24 -17.12 9.29
C ARG A 193 -12.21 -18.21 8.82
N PRO A 194 -12.91 -18.89 9.74
CA PRO A 194 -13.90 -19.88 9.36
C PRO A 194 -15.04 -19.32 8.51
N ASP A 195 -15.48 -20.09 7.52
CA ASP A 195 -16.72 -19.85 6.77
C ASP A 195 -16.83 -18.48 6.05
N ILE A 196 -15.71 -17.81 5.78
CA ILE A 196 -15.66 -16.54 5.01
C ILE A 196 -15.20 -16.75 3.57
N PRO A 197 -15.53 -15.85 2.63
CA PRO A 197 -14.88 -15.78 1.34
C PRO A 197 -13.41 -15.37 1.47
N VAL A 198 -12.56 -16.04 0.68
CA VAL A 198 -11.12 -15.75 0.55
C VAL A 198 -10.82 -15.50 -0.91
N ILE A 199 -10.26 -14.34 -1.24
CA ILE A 199 -9.90 -13.97 -2.61
C ILE A 199 -8.40 -14.01 -2.76
N PHE A 200 -7.92 -14.73 -3.77
CA PHE A 200 -6.53 -14.72 -4.18
C PHE A 200 -6.37 -14.01 -5.54
N GLY A 201 -5.61 -12.92 -5.55
CA GLY A 201 -5.35 -12.06 -6.71
C GLY A 201 -4.10 -12.39 -7.52
N GLY A 202 -3.33 -13.39 -7.09
CA GLY A 202 -2.02 -13.67 -7.64
C GLY A 202 -2.10 -14.31 -9.02
N GLN A 203 -1.30 -13.81 -9.96
CA GLN A 203 -1.11 -14.50 -11.25
C GLN A 203 -0.24 -15.76 -11.11
N GLN A 204 0.59 -15.83 -10.07
CA GLN A 204 1.39 -17.00 -9.75
C GLN A 204 0.52 -18.21 -9.37
N MET A 205 1.12 -19.39 -9.41
CA MET A 205 0.48 -20.62 -8.91
C MET A 205 0.01 -20.41 -7.47
N LEU A 206 -1.24 -20.80 -7.19
CA LEU A 206 -1.85 -20.68 -5.87
C LEU A 206 -1.04 -21.48 -4.82
N PRO A 207 -0.43 -20.81 -3.82
CA PRO A 207 0.38 -21.48 -2.81
C PRO A 207 -0.40 -22.51 -2.00
N GLN A 208 0.25 -23.62 -1.65
CA GLN A 208 -0.37 -24.71 -0.90
C GLN A 208 -0.80 -24.26 0.50
N ALA A 209 0.02 -23.43 1.17
CA ALA A 209 -0.32 -22.91 2.51
C ALA A 209 -1.64 -22.13 2.55
N ILE A 210 -1.99 -21.40 1.49
CA ILE A 210 -3.28 -20.69 1.40
C ILE A 210 -4.42 -21.70 1.21
N GLN A 211 -4.23 -22.72 0.37
CA GLN A 211 -5.22 -23.77 0.14
C GLN A 211 -5.50 -24.58 1.41
N ASP A 212 -4.44 -25.00 2.10
CA ASP A 212 -4.53 -25.77 3.34
C ASP A 212 -5.24 -24.97 4.43
N LYS A 213 -4.91 -23.69 4.57
CA LYS A 213 -5.55 -22.81 5.55
C LYS A 213 -7.02 -22.57 5.23
N ALA A 214 -7.36 -22.33 3.96
CA ALA A 214 -8.76 -22.19 3.53
C ALA A 214 -9.55 -23.48 3.81
N MET A 215 -8.98 -24.65 3.50
CA MET A 215 -9.60 -25.95 3.78
C MET A 215 -9.80 -26.17 5.29
N GLN A 216 -8.78 -25.88 6.11
CA GLN A 216 -8.85 -26.00 7.57
C GLN A 216 -9.96 -25.12 8.16
N CYS A 217 -10.18 -23.93 7.59
CA CYS A 217 -11.20 -22.98 8.01
C CYS A 217 -12.56 -23.21 7.34
N HIS A 218 -12.71 -24.19 6.44
CA HIS A 218 -13.93 -24.31 5.60
C HIS A 218 -14.27 -23.00 4.85
N ALA A 219 -13.25 -22.20 4.54
CA ALA A 219 -13.38 -20.91 3.88
C ALA A 219 -13.52 -21.09 2.36
N SER A 220 -14.36 -20.27 1.73
CA SER A 220 -14.60 -20.35 0.28
C SER A 220 -13.50 -19.62 -0.48
N LEU A 221 -12.52 -20.36 -1.01
CA LEU A 221 -11.37 -19.80 -1.72
C LEU A 221 -11.67 -19.59 -3.22
N TYR A 222 -11.55 -18.34 -3.67
CA TYR A 222 -11.67 -17.93 -5.07
C TYR A 222 -10.34 -17.36 -5.58
N ALA A 223 -9.78 -17.98 -6.62
CA ALA A 223 -8.47 -17.62 -7.17
C ALA A 223 -8.59 -17.09 -8.60
N LEU A 224 -7.78 -16.07 -8.90
CA LEU A 224 -7.60 -15.55 -10.25
C LEU A 224 -7.17 -16.67 -11.19
N ASN A 225 -7.71 -16.67 -12.41
CA ASN A 225 -7.49 -17.70 -13.45
C ASN A 225 -8.01 -19.10 -13.11
N ARG A 226 -8.75 -19.26 -12.01
CA ARG A 226 -9.46 -20.49 -11.65
C ARG A 226 -10.95 -20.25 -11.48
N ASP A 227 -11.30 -19.29 -10.63
CA ASP A 227 -12.68 -18.99 -10.24
C ASP A 227 -13.17 -17.64 -10.78
N TYR A 228 -12.25 -16.71 -11.06
CA TYR A 228 -12.56 -15.46 -11.75
C TYR A 228 -11.42 -15.06 -12.69
N PHE A 229 -11.75 -14.23 -13.67
CA PHE A 229 -10.89 -13.86 -14.77
C PHE A 229 -11.08 -12.39 -15.11
N TYR A 230 -10.03 -11.78 -15.66
CA TYR A 230 -10.14 -10.47 -16.29
C TYR A 230 -9.40 -10.42 -17.62
N GLN A 231 -9.86 -9.58 -18.53
CA GLN A 231 -9.20 -9.35 -19.80
C GLN A 231 -9.41 -7.90 -20.26
N LEU A 232 -8.36 -7.25 -20.77
CA LEU A 232 -8.51 -5.95 -21.46
C LEU A 232 -9.44 -6.10 -22.66
N ALA A 233 -10.35 -5.14 -22.84
CA ALA A 233 -11.22 -5.11 -24.00
C ALA A 233 -10.39 -4.84 -25.27
N ALA A 234 -10.80 -5.44 -26.39
CA ALA A 234 -10.07 -5.32 -27.67
C ALA A 234 -9.97 -3.88 -28.20
N ASP A 235 -10.91 -3.01 -27.81
CA ASP A 235 -10.92 -1.58 -28.17
C ASP A 235 -10.05 -0.70 -27.25
N GLY A 236 -9.51 -1.27 -26.16
CA GLY A 236 -8.69 -0.55 -25.18
C GLY A 236 -9.47 0.47 -24.33
N GLN A 237 -10.81 0.47 -24.37
CA GLN A 237 -11.65 1.45 -23.64
C GLN A 237 -12.23 0.90 -22.33
N GLY A 238 -11.80 -0.30 -21.92
CA GLY A 238 -12.30 -0.97 -20.73
C GLY A 238 -11.70 -2.36 -20.59
N TRP A 239 -12.30 -3.15 -19.71
CA TRP A 239 -11.92 -4.52 -19.48
C TRP A 239 -13.15 -5.35 -19.12
N ILE A 240 -13.02 -6.66 -19.23
CA ILE A 240 -14.06 -7.64 -18.95
C ILE A 240 -13.68 -8.35 -17.67
N PHE A 241 -14.57 -8.34 -16.68
CA PHE A 241 -14.54 -9.21 -15.51
C PHE A 241 -15.46 -10.40 -15.75
N ALA A 242 -15.03 -11.62 -15.42
CA ALA A 242 -15.86 -12.81 -15.50
C ALA A 242 -15.67 -13.70 -14.26
N ALA A 243 -16.79 -14.16 -13.71
CA ALA A 243 -16.86 -15.21 -12.68
C ALA A 243 -18.16 -16.03 -12.91
N PRO A 244 -18.37 -17.18 -12.26
CA PRO A 244 -19.58 -17.98 -12.44
C PRO A 244 -20.86 -17.14 -12.33
N GLY A 245 -21.65 -17.10 -13.41
CA GLY A 245 -22.93 -16.38 -13.47
C GLY A 245 -22.83 -14.86 -13.67
N VAL A 246 -21.63 -14.28 -13.77
CA VAL A 246 -21.45 -12.83 -13.95
C VAL A 246 -20.40 -12.52 -15.01
N THR A 247 -20.72 -11.60 -15.91
CA THR A 247 -19.76 -11.02 -16.85
C THR A 247 -20.04 -9.54 -16.97
N LEU A 248 -19.06 -8.71 -16.61
CA LEU A 248 -19.19 -7.26 -16.60
C LEU A 248 -18.13 -6.65 -17.51
N ARG A 249 -18.53 -5.68 -18.30
CA ARG A 249 -17.60 -4.75 -18.93
C ARG A 249 -17.47 -3.53 -18.02
N LEU A 250 -16.24 -3.22 -17.62
CA LEU A 250 -15.91 -2.20 -16.64
C LEU A 250 -14.94 -1.16 -17.24
N PRO A 251 -14.97 0.09 -16.77
CA PRO A 251 -14.05 1.13 -17.23
C PRO A 251 -12.62 0.84 -16.76
N LEU A 252 -11.64 1.45 -17.43
CA LEU A 252 -10.27 1.49 -16.91
C LEU A 252 -10.20 2.48 -15.74
N GLY A 253 -9.42 2.12 -14.72
CA GLY A 253 -9.01 3.02 -13.65
C GLY A 253 -7.56 3.47 -13.84
N THR A 254 -7.02 4.20 -12.85
CA THR A 254 -5.60 4.57 -12.84
C THR A 254 -4.71 3.53 -12.18
N LEU A 255 -5.29 2.64 -11.37
CA LEU A 255 -4.55 1.59 -10.66
C LEU A 255 -4.41 0.33 -11.54
N ALA A 256 -3.45 -0.51 -11.15
CA ALA A 256 -3.19 -1.80 -11.77
C ALA A 256 -4.47 -2.65 -11.92
N LEU A 257 -4.70 -3.15 -13.14
CA LEU A 257 -5.90 -3.91 -13.45
C LEU A 257 -6.04 -5.19 -12.61
N GLU A 258 -4.94 -5.87 -12.28
CA GLU A 258 -4.93 -7.03 -11.40
C GLU A 258 -5.50 -6.72 -10.01
N ASN A 259 -5.10 -5.59 -9.41
CA ASN A 259 -5.56 -5.15 -8.09
C ASN A 259 -7.03 -4.71 -8.14
N ILE A 260 -7.42 -4.02 -9.21
CA ILE A 260 -8.83 -3.67 -9.44
C ILE A 260 -9.68 -4.93 -9.58
N SER A 261 -9.25 -5.91 -10.36
CA SER A 261 -9.98 -7.16 -10.58
C SER A 261 -10.15 -7.95 -9.28
N THR A 262 -9.13 -7.95 -8.42
CA THR A 262 -9.15 -8.59 -7.10
C THR A 262 -10.16 -7.91 -6.17
N ALA A 263 -10.18 -6.57 -6.16
CA ALA A 263 -11.17 -5.80 -5.40
C ALA A 263 -12.60 -6.08 -5.89
N VAL A 264 -12.82 -6.10 -7.21
CA VAL A 264 -14.12 -6.41 -7.81
C VAL A 264 -14.56 -7.84 -7.46
N ALA A 265 -13.65 -8.82 -7.50
CA ALA A 265 -13.95 -10.18 -7.09
C ALA A 265 -14.35 -10.25 -5.61
N ALA A 266 -13.62 -9.57 -4.71
CA ALA A 266 -13.94 -9.53 -3.29
C ALA A 266 -15.32 -8.95 -3.00
N LEU A 267 -15.74 -7.92 -3.74
CA LEU A 267 -17.06 -7.33 -3.56
C LEU A 267 -18.17 -8.20 -4.16
N LEU A 268 -18.01 -8.69 -5.40
CA LEU A 268 -19.05 -9.48 -6.08
C LEU A 268 -19.25 -10.88 -5.49
N LEU A 269 -18.25 -11.42 -4.81
CA LEU A 269 -18.30 -12.73 -4.15
C LEU A 269 -18.58 -12.61 -2.63
N SER A 270 -18.86 -11.39 -2.16
CA SER A 270 -19.33 -11.13 -0.79
C SER A 270 -20.85 -11.09 -0.68
N ASP A 271 -21.34 -10.88 0.55
CA ASP A 271 -22.74 -10.61 0.84
C ASP A 271 -23.13 -9.12 0.76
N LEU A 272 -22.19 -8.24 0.41
CA LEU A 272 -22.45 -6.81 0.26
C LEU A 272 -23.27 -6.53 -1.00
N THR A 273 -24.28 -5.66 -0.88
CA THR A 273 -25.05 -5.20 -2.04
C THR A 273 -24.28 -4.09 -2.74
N ILE A 274 -23.80 -4.36 -3.96
CA ILE A 274 -23.03 -3.43 -4.79
C ILE A 274 -23.64 -3.36 -6.19
N SER A 275 -23.90 -2.16 -6.68
CA SER A 275 -24.38 -1.92 -8.05
C SER A 275 -23.23 -1.88 -9.06
N GLN A 276 -23.51 -2.27 -10.30
CA GLN A 276 -22.53 -2.13 -11.39
C GLN A 276 -22.09 -0.67 -11.59
N GLN A 277 -23.00 0.29 -11.35
CA GLN A 277 -22.70 1.72 -11.43
C GLN A 277 -21.67 2.12 -10.37
N ALA A 278 -21.82 1.69 -9.12
CA ALA A 278 -20.86 1.96 -8.06
C ALA A 278 -19.49 1.33 -8.34
N ILE A 279 -19.46 0.12 -8.91
CA ILE A 279 -18.20 -0.51 -9.36
C ILE A 279 -17.52 0.38 -10.41
N ALA A 280 -18.25 0.78 -11.45
CA ALA A 280 -17.69 1.60 -12.51
C ALA A 280 -17.20 2.95 -12.00
N GLN A 281 -17.97 3.63 -11.15
CA GLN A 281 -17.61 4.91 -10.56
C GLN A 281 -16.38 4.79 -9.65
N GLY A 282 -16.39 3.83 -8.72
CA GLY A 282 -15.29 3.60 -7.80
C GLY A 282 -13.98 3.26 -8.50
N ILE A 283 -14.01 2.50 -9.61
CA ILE A 283 -12.81 2.21 -10.42
C ILE A 283 -12.20 3.49 -11.00
N VAL A 284 -13.02 4.43 -11.47
CA VAL A 284 -12.55 5.70 -12.06
C VAL A 284 -12.02 6.65 -10.99
N GLU A 285 -12.63 6.64 -9.80
CA GLU A 285 -12.27 7.51 -8.68
C GLU A 285 -11.06 6.99 -7.87
N ALA A 286 -10.81 5.67 -7.89
CA ALA A 286 -9.73 5.05 -7.13
C ALA A 286 -8.35 5.54 -7.59
N LYS A 287 -7.71 6.37 -6.76
CA LYS A 287 -6.37 6.92 -6.95
C LYS A 287 -5.55 6.71 -5.70
N LEU A 288 -4.30 6.28 -5.88
CA LEU A 288 -3.34 6.10 -4.80
C LEU A 288 -2.02 6.76 -5.19
N ALA A 289 -1.54 7.66 -4.33
CA ALA A 289 -0.30 8.37 -4.58
C ALA A 289 0.89 7.39 -4.66
N GLY A 290 1.86 7.68 -5.53
CA GLY A 290 3.07 6.86 -5.65
C GLY A 290 2.84 5.43 -6.16
N ARG A 291 1.77 5.19 -6.92
CA ARG A 291 1.48 3.92 -7.62
C ARG A 291 1.24 4.20 -9.09
N PHE A 292 2.32 4.23 -9.85
CA PHE A 292 2.34 4.68 -11.25
C PHE A 292 1.57 5.99 -11.45
N GLU A 293 1.77 6.93 -10.53
CA GLU A 293 1.02 8.17 -10.50
C GLU A 293 1.60 9.18 -11.49
N ILE A 294 0.80 9.58 -12.48
CA ILE A 294 1.21 10.53 -13.52
C ILE A 294 0.74 11.93 -13.13
N ARG A 295 1.67 12.89 -13.04
CA ARG A 295 1.38 14.31 -12.78
C ARG A 295 2.04 15.23 -13.80
N GLN A 296 1.45 16.40 -14.00
CA GLN A 296 2.11 17.52 -14.68
C GLN A 296 2.74 18.44 -13.62
N VAL A 297 4.04 18.65 -13.70
CA VAL A 297 4.80 19.51 -12.77
C VAL A 297 5.64 20.47 -13.60
N GLN A 298 5.41 21.78 -13.45
CA GLN A 298 6.13 22.82 -14.20
C GLN A 298 6.20 22.56 -15.74
N GLY A 299 5.12 22.04 -16.32
CA GLY A 299 5.04 21.71 -17.75
C GLY A 299 5.78 20.43 -18.17
N LYS A 300 6.27 19.63 -17.22
CA LYS A 300 6.86 18.30 -17.43
C LYS A 300 5.91 17.22 -16.94
N THR A 301 5.93 16.08 -17.62
CA THR A 301 5.24 14.88 -17.14
C THR A 301 6.17 14.10 -16.22
N VAL A 302 5.67 13.79 -15.04
CA VAL A 302 6.39 13.07 -13.99
C VAL A 302 5.57 11.85 -13.59
N ILE A 303 6.22 10.69 -13.53
CA ILE A 303 5.64 9.45 -13.00
C ILE A 303 6.26 9.16 -11.64
N PHE A 304 5.41 8.93 -10.63
CA PHE A 304 5.82 8.56 -9.28
C PHE A 304 5.44 7.12 -8.97
N ASP A 305 6.41 6.32 -8.53
CA ASP A 305 6.15 4.93 -8.14
C ASP A 305 7.07 4.48 -6.99
N ALA A 306 6.47 3.93 -5.93
CA ALA A 306 7.21 3.48 -4.75
C ALA A 306 7.76 2.05 -4.85
N GLY A 307 7.78 1.44 -6.04
CA GLY A 307 8.41 0.16 -6.30
C GLY A 307 9.86 0.14 -5.81
N HIS A 308 10.18 -0.79 -4.91
CA HIS A 308 11.44 -0.85 -4.17
C HIS A 308 11.99 -2.27 -3.99
N ASN A 309 11.36 -3.25 -4.66
CA ASN A 309 11.80 -4.63 -4.75
C ASN A 309 11.72 -5.09 -6.22
N PRO A 310 12.41 -6.18 -6.61
CA PRO A 310 12.46 -6.59 -8.02
C PRO A 310 11.07 -6.82 -8.63
N HIS A 311 10.14 -7.43 -7.90
CA HIS A 311 8.77 -7.67 -8.37
C HIS A 311 8.00 -6.37 -8.61
N GLY A 312 8.10 -5.40 -7.70
CA GLY A 312 7.42 -4.11 -7.83
C GLY A 312 8.01 -3.27 -8.97
N VAL A 313 9.33 -3.34 -9.18
CA VAL A 313 10.00 -2.60 -10.24
C VAL A 313 9.81 -3.23 -11.62
N ASP A 314 9.69 -4.56 -11.72
CA ASP A 314 9.25 -5.22 -12.95
C ASP A 314 7.82 -4.80 -13.32
N PHE A 315 6.93 -4.73 -12.33
CA PHE A 315 5.57 -4.22 -12.53
C PHE A 315 5.57 -2.75 -13.00
N LEU A 316 6.39 -1.88 -12.39
CA LEU A 316 6.61 -0.50 -12.83
C LEU A 316 7.10 -0.45 -14.27
N LEU A 317 8.12 -1.24 -14.63
CA LEU A 317 8.69 -1.27 -15.97
C LEU A 317 7.63 -1.64 -17.02
N ASN A 318 6.82 -2.66 -16.75
CA ASN A 318 5.76 -3.08 -17.67
C ASN A 318 4.73 -1.95 -17.91
N GLN A 319 4.33 -1.23 -16.86
CA GLN A 319 3.45 -0.07 -17.00
C GLN A 319 4.14 1.08 -17.76
N LEU A 320 5.41 1.34 -17.48
CA LEU A 320 6.20 2.37 -18.15
C LEU A 320 6.34 2.10 -19.65
N LEU A 321 6.69 0.88 -20.04
CA LEU A 321 6.78 0.46 -21.44
C LEU A 321 5.44 0.59 -22.15
N ASN A 322 4.34 0.22 -21.49
CA ASN A 322 3.00 0.42 -22.03
C ASN A 322 2.68 1.91 -22.21
N TYR A 323 3.00 2.74 -21.22
CA TYR A 323 2.80 4.19 -21.32
C TYR A 323 3.59 4.80 -22.48
N LEU A 324 4.88 4.46 -22.62
CA LEU A 324 5.75 4.93 -23.70
C LEU A 324 5.27 4.49 -25.09
N LYS A 325 4.71 3.28 -25.21
CA LYS A 325 4.12 2.78 -26.46
C LYS A 325 2.98 3.68 -26.98
N HIS A 326 2.20 4.26 -26.07
CA HIS A 326 1.09 5.15 -26.38
C HIS A 326 1.50 6.64 -26.42
N HIS A 327 2.66 7.00 -25.86
CA HIS A 327 3.18 8.37 -25.79
C HIS A 327 4.55 8.50 -26.48
N LYS A 328 4.58 8.23 -27.79
CA LYS A 328 5.81 8.15 -28.62
C LYS A 328 6.67 9.42 -28.68
N HIS A 329 6.17 10.54 -28.18
CA HIS A 329 6.97 11.77 -28.08
C HIS A 329 8.01 11.68 -26.96
N TYR A 330 7.81 10.82 -25.96
CA TYR A 330 8.83 10.47 -24.99
C TYR A 330 9.77 9.43 -25.58
N THR A 331 11.02 9.83 -25.84
CA THR A 331 12.06 8.98 -26.40
C THR A 331 13.08 8.53 -25.36
N GLU A 332 13.11 9.19 -24.20
CA GLU A 332 14.06 8.90 -23.11
C GLU A 332 13.39 9.06 -21.75
N VAL A 333 13.87 8.29 -20.77
CA VAL A 333 13.42 8.38 -19.37
C VAL A 333 14.60 8.85 -18.52
N VAL A 334 14.34 9.90 -17.74
CA VAL A 334 15.24 10.43 -16.72
C VAL A 334 14.70 9.99 -15.36
N SER A 335 15.49 9.27 -14.59
CA SER A 335 15.09 8.78 -13.28
C SER A 335 15.67 9.64 -12.16
N VAL A 336 14.84 10.02 -11.20
CA VAL A 336 15.24 10.49 -9.87
C VAL A 336 15.11 9.31 -8.92
N PHE A 337 16.24 8.83 -8.41
CA PHE A 337 16.31 7.52 -7.80
C PHE A 337 17.11 7.50 -6.50
N SER A 338 16.57 6.79 -5.51
CA SER A 338 17.27 6.39 -4.30
C SER A 338 16.58 5.19 -3.66
N MET A 339 17.30 4.46 -2.81
CA MET A 339 16.84 3.23 -2.17
C MET A 339 17.36 3.08 -0.75
N LEU A 340 16.77 2.15 0.00
CA LEU A 340 17.27 1.71 1.31
C LEU A 340 18.32 0.60 1.14
N THR A 341 19.30 0.55 2.05
CA THR A 341 20.44 -0.37 2.00
C THR A 341 20.06 -1.84 2.16
N ASP A 342 18.93 -2.14 2.79
CA ASP A 342 18.47 -3.52 3.02
C ASP A 342 17.69 -4.12 1.84
N LYS A 343 17.49 -3.35 0.77
CA LYS A 343 16.84 -3.80 -0.46
C LYS A 343 17.87 -4.26 -1.49
N ASP A 344 17.44 -5.11 -2.41
CA ASP A 344 18.28 -5.57 -3.52
C ASP A 344 18.36 -4.51 -4.62
N ILE A 345 19.20 -3.51 -4.37
CA ILE A 345 19.40 -2.34 -5.26
C ILE A 345 19.85 -2.81 -6.64
N SER A 346 20.80 -3.76 -6.70
CA SER A 346 21.35 -4.27 -7.96
C SER A 346 20.26 -4.91 -8.82
N SER A 347 19.42 -5.77 -8.26
CA SER A 347 18.32 -6.38 -9.02
C SER A 347 17.29 -5.35 -9.47
N VAL A 348 16.93 -4.39 -8.61
CA VAL A 348 16.00 -3.30 -8.96
C VAL A 348 16.53 -2.46 -10.12
N VAL A 349 17.78 -2.01 -10.02
CA VAL A 349 18.42 -1.20 -11.06
C VAL A 349 18.52 -1.99 -12.37
N ASN A 350 18.93 -3.26 -12.32
CA ASN A 350 19.08 -4.10 -13.51
C ASN A 350 17.78 -4.26 -14.31
N VAL A 351 16.62 -4.26 -13.66
CA VAL A 351 15.31 -4.25 -14.35
C VAL A 351 15.14 -2.98 -15.18
N LEU A 352 15.61 -1.83 -14.67
CA LEU A 352 15.42 -0.52 -15.31
C LEU A 352 16.52 -0.12 -16.30
N LYS A 353 17.71 -0.75 -16.25
CA LYS A 353 18.94 -0.43 -17.03
C LYS A 353 18.80 -0.43 -18.56
N GLY A 354 17.69 -0.88 -19.13
CA GLY A 354 17.42 -0.77 -20.57
C GLY A 354 16.52 0.40 -20.98
N THR A 355 15.79 0.97 -20.02
CA THR A 355 14.71 1.94 -20.29
C THR A 355 15.06 3.33 -19.77
N VAL A 356 15.70 3.42 -18.61
CA VAL A 356 16.18 4.68 -18.05
C VAL A 356 17.52 5.02 -18.67
N LYS A 357 17.65 6.23 -19.25
CA LYS A 357 18.90 6.69 -19.89
C LYS A 357 19.76 7.55 -18.98
N HIS A 358 19.13 8.31 -18.09
CA HIS A 358 19.82 9.23 -17.19
C HIS A 358 19.34 9.01 -15.77
N TRP A 359 20.29 8.86 -14.85
CA TRP A 359 20.04 8.64 -13.44
C TRP A 359 20.51 9.83 -12.63
N LYS A 360 19.59 10.50 -11.95
CA LYS A 360 19.86 11.56 -10.97
C LYS A 360 19.66 10.95 -9.59
N ILE A 361 20.77 10.76 -8.86
CA ILE A 361 20.76 10.04 -7.59
C ILE A 361 21.21 10.93 -6.43
N ALA A 362 20.66 10.64 -5.25
CA ALA A 362 21.06 11.22 -3.98
C ALA A 362 20.83 10.20 -2.86
N ALA A 363 21.61 10.28 -1.78
CA ALA A 363 21.34 9.48 -0.59
C ALA A 363 20.08 10.00 0.15
N LEU A 364 19.32 9.09 0.76
CA LEU A 364 18.20 9.44 1.62
C LEU A 364 18.67 9.90 3.00
N THR A 365 17.88 10.70 3.70
CA THR A 365 18.16 11.18 5.06
C THR A 365 17.50 10.31 6.14
N VAL A 366 17.67 8.99 6.04
CA VAL A 366 17.13 8.02 7.00
C VAL A 366 18.21 7.00 7.42
N PRO A 367 18.16 6.42 8.63
CA PRO A 367 19.21 5.52 9.13
C PRO A 367 19.52 4.31 8.24
N ARG A 368 18.55 3.88 7.42
CA ARG A 368 18.65 2.74 6.50
C ARG A 368 18.92 3.15 5.05
N ALA A 369 19.27 4.41 4.79
CA ALA A 369 19.56 4.87 3.45
C ALA A 369 20.74 4.10 2.85
N ALA A 370 20.62 3.72 1.57
CA ALA A 370 21.80 3.33 0.82
C ALA A 370 22.72 4.55 0.66
N ASP A 371 24.02 4.36 0.85
CA ASP A 371 24.97 5.43 0.61
C ASP A 371 25.15 5.67 -0.90
N ILE A 372 25.72 6.82 -1.25
CA ILE A 372 25.89 7.21 -2.66
C ILE A 372 26.81 6.25 -3.43
N VAL A 373 27.76 5.60 -2.74
CA VAL A 373 28.70 4.65 -3.35
C VAL A 373 27.96 3.38 -3.75
N GLN A 374 27.14 2.83 -2.86
CA GLN A 374 26.29 1.67 -3.13
C GLN A 374 25.33 1.91 -4.30
N LEU A 375 24.67 3.08 -4.35
CA LEU A 375 23.81 3.45 -5.46
C LEU A 375 24.58 3.55 -6.78
N ASN A 376 25.77 4.16 -6.74
CA ASN A 376 26.62 4.33 -7.91
C ASN A 376 27.17 2.99 -8.43
N ASP A 377 27.61 2.10 -7.54
CA ASP A 377 28.09 0.76 -7.88
C ASP A 377 26.99 -0.08 -8.55
N ALA A 378 25.75 0.00 -8.04
CA ALA A 378 24.61 -0.66 -8.67
C ALA A 378 24.30 -0.11 -10.07
N LEU A 379 24.64 1.16 -10.33
CA LEU A 379 24.46 1.87 -11.60
C LEU A 379 25.72 1.87 -12.48
N ASP A 380 26.70 0.99 -12.22
CA ASP A 380 27.90 0.91 -13.06
C ASP A 380 27.55 0.72 -14.55
N GLY A 381 28.22 1.49 -15.41
CA GLY A 381 27.96 1.57 -16.85
C GLY A 381 26.84 2.52 -17.28
N GLU A 382 26.06 3.09 -16.36
CA GLU A 382 24.96 4.03 -16.67
C GLU A 382 25.40 5.50 -16.64
N HIS A 383 24.59 6.38 -17.23
CA HIS A 383 24.82 7.83 -17.14
C HIS A 383 24.25 8.39 -15.83
N VAL A 384 25.11 8.56 -14.84
CA VAL A 384 24.73 8.97 -13.47
C VAL A 384 25.18 10.40 -13.14
N GLN A 385 24.30 11.18 -12.51
CA GLN A 385 24.59 12.48 -11.88
C GLN A 385 24.27 12.41 -10.39
N HIS A 386 25.18 12.94 -9.56
CA HIS A 386 25.06 12.91 -8.10
C HIS A 386 24.58 14.25 -7.57
N TYR A 387 23.71 14.20 -6.56
CA TYR A 387 23.17 15.37 -5.87
C TYR A 387 23.26 15.20 -4.36
N ASN A 388 23.25 16.33 -3.65
CA ASN A 388 23.30 16.35 -2.19
C ASN A 388 21.98 15.93 -1.53
N SER A 389 20.86 16.04 -2.25
CA SER A 389 19.55 15.60 -1.79
C SER A 389 18.64 15.20 -2.95
N VAL A 390 17.62 14.39 -2.66
CA VAL A 390 16.62 13.97 -3.65
C VAL A 390 15.84 15.19 -4.19
N GLN A 391 15.58 16.20 -3.36
CA GLN A 391 14.97 17.47 -3.76
C GLN A 391 15.80 18.16 -4.85
N MET A 392 17.12 18.26 -4.68
CA MET A 392 18.00 18.87 -5.69
C MET A 392 18.09 18.02 -6.96
N ALA A 393 18.09 16.69 -6.84
CA ALA A 393 18.03 15.79 -7.99
C ALA A 393 16.74 15.98 -8.79
N PHE A 394 15.60 16.14 -8.10
CA PHE A 394 14.30 16.38 -8.71
C PHE A 394 14.17 17.76 -9.34
N GLU A 395 14.62 18.82 -8.66
CA GLU A 395 14.69 20.18 -9.21
C GLU A 395 15.53 20.21 -10.48
N SER A 396 16.70 19.57 -10.47
CA SER A 396 17.54 19.44 -11.67
C SER A 396 16.85 18.62 -12.77
N ALA A 397 16.08 17.58 -12.42
CA ALA A 397 15.26 16.86 -13.40
C ALA A 397 14.24 17.79 -14.06
N LEU A 398 13.51 18.60 -13.30
CA LEU A 398 12.53 19.54 -13.86
C LEU A 398 13.19 20.57 -14.80
N ASN A 399 14.34 21.11 -14.40
CA ASN A 399 15.04 22.18 -15.13
C ASN A 399 15.77 21.70 -16.39
N GLU A 400 16.37 20.50 -16.37
CA GLU A 400 17.24 20.02 -17.45
C GLU A 400 16.53 19.10 -18.44
N THR A 401 15.38 18.53 -18.07
CA THR A 401 14.67 17.56 -18.90
C THR A 401 13.99 18.24 -20.10
N ASN A 402 14.24 17.75 -21.31
CA ASN A 402 13.61 18.22 -22.54
C ASN A 402 12.16 17.72 -22.71
N ASN A 403 11.40 18.28 -23.65
CA ASN A 403 9.99 17.89 -23.84
C ASN A 403 9.80 16.46 -24.38
N ASN A 404 10.86 15.85 -24.94
CA ASN A 404 10.87 14.46 -25.39
C ASN A 404 11.35 13.49 -24.29
N GLN A 405 11.56 13.98 -23.07
CA GLN A 405 12.04 13.19 -21.95
C GLN A 405 10.96 13.11 -20.86
N LEU A 406 10.80 11.93 -20.29
CA LEU A 406 9.86 11.63 -19.22
C LEU A 406 10.62 11.54 -17.90
N ILE A 407 10.10 12.14 -16.83
CA ILE A 407 10.71 12.03 -15.49
C ILE A 407 10.04 10.88 -14.75
N LEU A 408 10.85 9.97 -14.21
CA LEU A 408 10.44 8.89 -13.33
C LEU A 408 11.04 9.13 -11.94
N VAL A 409 10.22 9.12 -10.89
CA VAL A 409 10.67 9.18 -9.50
C VAL A 409 10.36 7.83 -8.85
N CYS A 410 11.38 7.07 -8.48
CA CYS A 410 11.19 5.71 -7.96
C CYS A 410 12.31 5.23 -7.02
N GLY A 411 12.14 3.99 -6.52
CA GLY A 411 13.14 3.26 -5.73
C GLY A 411 12.79 3.14 -4.24
N SER A 412 12.05 4.08 -3.67
CA SER A 412 11.61 4.03 -2.27
C SER A 412 10.47 5.00 -2.00
N PHE A 413 9.64 4.68 -1.00
CA PHE A 413 8.68 5.65 -0.45
C PHE A 413 9.36 6.93 0.03
N HIS A 414 10.56 6.85 0.62
CA HIS A 414 11.31 8.04 1.06
C HIS A 414 11.83 8.90 -0.10
N THR A 415 12.04 8.30 -1.28
CA THR A 415 12.37 9.06 -2.48
C THR A 415 11.17 9.91 -2.92
N LEU A 416 9.96 9.34 -2.84
CA LEU A 416 8.73 10.05 -3.13
C LEU A 416 8.43 11.11 -2.07
N GLU A 417 8.60 10.79 -0.78
CA GLU A 417 8.46 11.71 0.36
C GLU A 417 9.28 12.99 0.16
N ALA A 418 10.57 12.84 -0.16
CA ALA A 418 11.46 13.98 -0.41
C ALA A 418 10.98 14.85 -1.57
N VAL A 419 10.42 14.25 -2.63
CA VAL A 419 9.85 15.01 -3.75
C VAL A 419 8.52 15.66 -3.37
N TRP A 420 7.70 15.03 -2.54
CA TRP A 420 6.45 15.63 -2.03
C TRP A 420 6.74 16.89 -1.21
N GLU A 421 7.73 16.82 -0.31
CA GLU A 421 8.19 17.98 0.46
C GLU A 421 8.62 19.14 -0.45
N TYR A 422 9.37 18.85 -1.53
CA TYR A 422 9.71 19.86 -2.54
C TYR A 422 8.47 20.44 -3.22
N LEU A 423 7.50 19.60 -3.59
CA LEU A 423 6.28 20.03 -4.26
C LEU A 423 5.37 20.88 -3.37
N GLU A 424 5.33 20.65 -2.06
CA GLU A 424 4.54 21.47 -1.12
C GLU A 424 5.22 22.79 -0.77
N THR A 425 6.56 22.81 -0.66
CA THR A 425 7.31 24.02 -0.31
C THR A 425 7.45 25.00 -1.47
N CYS A 426 7.31 24.54 -2.71
CA CYS A 426 7.48 25.33 -3.93
C CYS A 426 6.15 25.69 -4.64
N GLN A 427 5.00 25.26 -4.10
CA GLN A 427 3.66 25.75 -4.49
C GLN A 427 3.28 26.98 -3.67
#